data_AF-A0A2D8L7C1-F1
#
_entry.id   AF-A0A2D8L7C1-F1
#
_cell.length_a   1.000
_cell.length_b   1.000
_cell.length_c   1.000
_cell.angle_alpha   90.00
_cell.angle_beta   90.00
_cell.angle_gamma   90.00
#
_symmetry.space_group_name_H-M   'P 1'
#
loop_
_entity.id
_entity.type
_entity.pdbx_description
1 polymer ?
#
loop_
_entity_poly.entity_id
_entity_poly.type
_entity_poly.pdbx_seq_one_letter_code
_entity_poly.pdbx_strand_id
1 'polypeptide(L)'
;GVPFYAGWGLTQDLGDVPPRRRARPALAGLVHATLVDYPRYIDPQTGLPCPVEVVIDRLMSGDAPRRGPVNRALSKAQGLLASRAHLWRRPRG
;
A
#
# COMPACT_ATOMS: atom_id res chain seq x y z
N GLY A 1 7.88 6.92 -15.73
CA GLY A 1 6.81 5.90 -15.67
C GLY A 1 5.44 6.57 -15.64
N VAL A 2 4.35 5.81 -15.71
CA VAL A 2 2.98 6.37 -15.74
C VAL A 2 2.17 5.86 -14.54
N PRO A 3 2.23 6.56 -13.38
CA PRO A 3 1.53 6.15 -12.16
C PRO A 3 0.00 6.26 -12.31
N PHE A 4 -0.76 5.76 -11.33
CA PHE A 4 -2.23 5.72 -11.39
C PHE A 4 -2.89 7.12 -11.50
N TYR A 5 -2.24 8.15 -10.96
CA TYR A 5 -2.71 9.53 -10.96
C TYR A 5 -2.34 10.34 -12.21
N ALA A 6 -1.45 9.83 -13.06
CA ALA A 6 -1.08 10.49 -14.31
C ALA A 6 -2.20 10.39 -15.35
N GLY A 7 -2.32 11.37 -16.24
CA GLY A 7 -3.24 11.34 -17.37
C GLY A 7 -4.63 11.90 -17.11
N TRP A 8 -4.90 12.38 -15.89
CA TRP A 8 -6.21 12.93 -15.51
C TRP A 8 -6.28 14.46 -15.61
N GLY A 9 -5.20 15.11 -16.06
CA GLY A 9 -5.14 16.58 -16.20
C GLY A 9 -4.80 17.33 -14.90
N LEU A 10 -4.35 16.62 -13.86
CA LEU A 10 -3.96 17.19 -12.56
C LEU A 10 -2.43 17.27 -12.37
N THR A 11 -1.66 16.77 -13.33
CA THR A 11 -0.19 16.71 -13.32
C THR A 11 0.35 17.10 -14.69
N GLN A 12 1.61 17.54 -14.73
CA GLN A 12 2.37 17.62 -15.98
C GLN A 12 2.96 16.24 -16.26
N ASP A 13 2.35 15.50 -17.19
CA ASP A 13 2.78 14.14 -17.53
C ASP A 13 3.86 14.17 -18.61
N LEU A 14 5.05 13.65 -18.29
CA LEU A 14 6.20 13.58 -19.23
C LEU A 14 6.31 12.23 -19.96
N GLY A 15 5.51 11.23 -19.56
CA GLY A 15 5.50 9.90 -20.17
C GLY A 15 4.26 9.67 -21.05
N ASP A 16 4.28 8.57 -21.81
CA ASP A 16 3.15 8.21 -22.69
C ASP A 16 1.95 7.68 -21.89
N VAL A 17 0.96 8.55 -21.70
CA VAL A 17 -0.24 8.24 -20.91
C VAL A 17 -1.20 7.35 -21.70
N PRO A 18 -1.74 6.26 -21.11
CA PRO A 18 -2.71 5.39 -21.76
C PRO A 18 -3.93 6.14 -22.34
N PRO A 19 -4.30 5.92 -23.61
CA PRO A 19 -5.41 6.62 -24.30
C PRO A 19 -6.79 6.48 -23.66
N ARG A 20 -6.96 5.55 -22.70
CA ARG A 20 -8.20 5.34 -21.94
C ARG A 20 -8.42 6.37 -20.83
N ARG A 21 -7.39 7.11 -20.41
CA ARG A 21 -7.50 8.14 -19.35
C ARG A 21 -7.97 9.48 -19.93
N ARG A 22 -9.21 9.50 -20.40
CA ARG A 22 -9.81 10.66 -21.08
C ARG A 22 -10.56 11.60 -20.14
N ALA A 23 -11.01 11.10 -19.00
CA ALA A 23 -11.71 11.92 -18.02
C ALA A 23 -10.80 13.03 -17.45
N ARG A 24 -11.43 14.10 -16.97
CA ARG A 24 -10.77 15.27 -16.36
C ARG A 24 -11.42 15.58 -15.00
N PRO A 25 -11.27 14.70 -14.00
CA PRO A 25 -11.85 14.93 -12.68
C PRO A 25 -11.17 16.13 -12.01
N ALA A 26 -11.90 16.81 -11.14
CA ALA A 26 -11.28 17.69 -10.15
C ALA A 26 -10.43 16.85 -9.16
N LEU A 27 -9.50 17.50 -8.45
CA LEU A 27 -8.64 16.83 -7.47
C LEU A 27 -9.44 16.00 -6.46
N ALA A 28 -10.53 16.56 -5.93
CA ALA A 28 -11.41 15.86 -4.99
C ALA A 28 -11.99 14.56 -5.57
N GLY A 29 -12.31 14.52 -6.86
CA GLY A 29 -12.82 13.33 -7.52
C GLY A 29 -11.76 12.22 -7.63
N LEU A 30 -10.51 12.58 -7.93
CA LEU A 30 -9.41 11.61 -7.94
C LEU A 30 -9.11 11.09 -6.53
N VAL A 31 -9.12 11.97 -5.52
CA VAL A 31 -8.94 11.60 -4.11
C VAL A 31 -10.04 10.63 -3.66
N HIS A 32 -11.31 10.94 -3.93
CA HIS A 32 -12.43 10.06 -3.58
C HIS A 32 -12.31 8.67 -4.22
N ALA A 33 -12.06 8.62 -5.53
CA ALA A 33 -11.92 7.34 -6.23
C ALA A 33 -10.76 6.49 -5.66
N THR A 34 -9.68 7.13 -5.21
CA THR A 34 -8.43 6.44 -4.82
C THR A 34 -8.33 6.12 -3.34
N LEU A 35 -9.02 6.87 -2.48
CA LEU A 35 -8.97 6.72 -1.03
C LEU A 35 -10.30 6.29 -0.42
N VAL A 36 -11.42 6.44 -1.11
CA VAL A 36 -12.76 6.09 -0.57
C VAL A 36 -13.31 4.86 -1.29
N ASP A 37 -13.44 4.92 -2.62
CA ASP A 37 -14.14 3.87 -3.37
C ASP A 37 -13.28 2.63 -3.66
N TYR A 38 -12.04 2.85 -4.09
CA TYR A 38 -11.17 1.76 -4.53
C TYR A 38 -10.62 0.88 -3.38
N PRO A 39 -10.06 1.44 -2.30
CA PRO A 39 -9.45 0.64 -1.25
C PRO A 39 -10.47 0.17 -0.20
N ARG A 40 -10.07 -0.85 0.57
CA ARG A 40 -10.77 -1.27 1.78
C ARG A 40 -9.83 -1.14 2.96
N TYR A 41 -10.33 -0.60 4.08
CA TYR A 41 -9.54 -0.39 5.28
C TYR A 41 -10.01 -1.29 6.42
N ILE A 42 -9.07 -1.64 7.29
CA ILE A 42 -9.32 -2.33 8.55
C ILE A 42 -8.79 -1.41 9.66
N ASP A 43 -9.63 -1.14 10.66
CA ASP A 43 -9.21 -0.39 11.83
C ASP A 43 -8.24 -1.25 12.63
N PRO A 44 -6.99 -0.83 12.82
CA PRO A 44 -6.01 -1.67 13.47
C PRO A 44 -6.29 -1.86 14.97
N GLN A 45 -7.14 -1.05 15.61
CA GLN A 45 -7.53 -1.27 17.00
C GLN A 45 -8.60 -2.36 17.14
N THR A 46 -9.65 -2.31 16.32
CA THR A 46 -10.79 -3.22 16.43
C THR A 46 -10.67 -4.47 15.55
N GLY A 47 -9.83 -4.42 14.51
CA GLY A 47 -9.73 -5.47 13.50
C GLY A 47 -10.92 -5.53 12.54
N LEU A 48 -11.83 -4.56 12.59
CA LEU A 48 -13.05 -4.52 11.77
C LEU A 48 -12.87 -3.64 10.52
N PRO A 49 -13.65 -3.88 9.44
CA PRO A 49 -13.72 -2.97 8.31
C PRO A 49 -14.11 -1.56 8.75
N CYS A 50 -13.44 -0.54 8.19
CA CYS A 50 -13.70 0.85 8.53
C CYS A 50 -13.55 1.77 7.30
N PRO A 51 -14.10 2.99 7.34
CA PRO A 51 -13.88 3.99 6.31
C PRO A 51 -12.50 4.66 6.47
N VAL A 52 -12.06 5.41 5.45
CA VAL A 52 -10.70 5.99 5.42
C VAL A 52 -10.48 7.03 6.51
N GLU A 53 -11.53 7.76 6.89
CA GLU A 53 -11.51 8.80 7.91
C GLU A 53 -11.06 8.22 9.26
N VAL A 54 -11.56 7.03 9.62
CA VAL A 54 -11.14 6.33 10.84
C VAL A 54 -9.64 6.03 10.80
N VAL A 55 -9.11 5.56 9.68
CA VAL A 55 -7.68 5.27 9.56
C VAL A 55 -6.84 6.55 9.64
N ILE A 56 -7.30 7.64 9.01
CA ILE A 56 -6.63 8.95 9.10
C ILE A 56 -6.57 9.40 10.56
N ASP A 57 -7.68 9.33 11.29
CA ASP A 57 -7.73 9.73 12.70
C ASP A 57 -6.78 8.89 13.56
N ARG A 58 -6.70 7.56 13.33
CA ARG A 58 -5.75 6.68 14.03
C ARG A 58 -4.30 7.04 13.73
N LEU A 59 -3.98 7.39 12.47
CA LEU A 59 -2.65 7.80 12.07
C LEU A 59 -2.25 9.14 12.69
N MET A 60 -3.18 10.10 12.75
CA MET A 60 -2.94 11.42 13.33
C MET A 60 -2.79 11.38 14.85
N SER A 61 -3.60 10.57 15.53
CA SER A 61 -3.53 10.38 16.98
C SER A 61 -2.37 9.46 17.42
N GLY A 62 -1.76 8.71 16.50
CA GLY A 62 -0.71 7.74 16.81
C GLY A 62 -1.23 6.46 17.48
N ASP A 63 -2.53 6.26 17.43
CA ASP A 63 -3.29 5.25 18.15
C ASP A 63 -3.35 3.91 17.40
N ALA A 64 -2.35 3.67 16.55
CA ALA A 64 -2.15 2.39 15.90
C ALA A 64 -1.41 1.44 16.86
N PRO A 65 -1.83 0.16 16.98
CA PRO A 65 -1.10 -0.83 17.73
C PRO A 65 0.36 -0.88 17.25
N ARG A 66 1.31 -0.79 18.18
CA ARG A 66 2.73 -1.00 17.83
C ARG A 66 2.87 -2.42 17.29
N ARG A 67 3.45 -2.58 16.09
CA ARG A 67 3.80 -3.91 15.54
C ARG A 67 4.51 -4.72 16.63
N GLY A 68 3.85 -5.79 17.10
CA GLY A 68 4.30 -6.56 18.24
C GLY A 68 5.72 -7.14 18.04
N PRO A 69 6.49 -7.35 19.12
CA PRO A 69 7.86 -7.85 19.06
C PRO A 69 7.97 -9.20 18.33
N VAL A 70 6.90 -10.00 18.38
CA VAL A 70 6.78 -11.30 17.71
C VAL A 70 6.96 -11.18 16.19
N ASN A 71 6.24 -10.26 15.53
CA ASN A 71 6.35 -10.09 14.07
C ASN A 71 7.77 -9.65 13.66
N ARG A 72 8.41 -8.82 14.48
CA ARG A 72 9.79 -8.38 14.23
C ARG A 72 10.80 -9.52 14.39
N ALA A 73 10.64 -10.33 15.44
CA ALA A 73 11.47 -11.51 15.66
C ALA A 73 11.30 -12.54 14.54
N LEU A 74 10.05 -12.79 14.12
CA LEU A 74 9.74 -13.69 13.00
C LEU A 74 10.34 -13.20 11.68
N SER A 75 10.24 -11.91 11.34
CA SER A 75 10.87 -11.37 10.12
C SER A 75 12.41 -11.52 10.14
N LYS A 76 13.04 -11.36 11.30
CA LYS A 76 14.49 -11.59 11.46
C LYS A 76 14.85 -13.07 11.28
N ALA A 77 14.08 -13.97 11.88
CA ALA A 77 14.26 -15.41 11.73
C ALA A 77 14.06 -15.85 10.27
N GLN A 78 13.04 -15.34 9.59
CA GLN A 78 12.80 -15.60 8.17
C GLN A 78 13.98 -15.14 7.31
N GLY A 79 14.54 -13.94 7.53
CA GLY A 79 15.72 -13.45 6.82
C GLY A 79 16.97 -14.32 7.05
N LEU A 80 17.18 -14.78 8.29
CA LEU A 80 18.28 -15.68 8.65
C LEU A 80 18.13 -17.08 8.03
N LEU A 81 16.91 -17.60 7.89
CA LEU A 81 16.65 -18.87 7.23
C LEU A 81 16.77 -18.75 5.71
N ALA A 82 16.31 -17.64 5.12
CA ALA A 82 16.44 -17.38 3.69
C ALA A 82 17.91 -17.26 3.24
N SER A 83 18.77 -16.65 4.06
CA SER A 83 20.21 -16.60 3.77
C SER A 83 20.88 -17.98 3.80
N ARG A 84 20.33 -18.94 4.57
CA ARG A 84 20.80 -20.34 4.64
C ARG A 84 20.19 -21.25 3.57
N ALA A 85 19.30 -20.74 2.71
CA ALA A 85 18.67 -21.54 1.65
C ALA A 85 19.67 -22.09 0.60
N HIS A 86 20.88 -21.54 0.52
CA HIS A 86 21.96 -22.05 -0.33
C HIS A 86 22.46 -23.44 0.10
N LEU A 87 22.29 -23.82 1.37
CA LEU A 87 22.66 -25.15 1.89
C LEU A 87 21.71 -26.26 1.43
N TRP A 88 20.48 -25.90 1.04
CA TRP A 88 19.42 -26.84 0.67
C TRP A 88 19.18 -26.88 -0.86
N ARG A 89 19.76 -25.93 -1.61
CA ARG A 89 19.91 -25.97 -3.07
C ARG A 89 21.25 -26.59 -3.44
N ARG A 90 21.42 -27.91 -3.24
CA ARG A 90 22.51 -28.64 -3.90
C ARG A 90 22.14 -28.87 -5.37
N PRO A 91 23.06 -28.66 -6.33
CA PRO A 91 22.85 -29.17 -7.68
C PRO A 91 22.88 -30.69 -7.61
N ARG A 92 21.83 -31.34 -8.12
CA ARG A 92 21.95 -32.73 -8.53
C ARG A 92 22.74 -32.69 -9.84
N GLY A 93 23.99 -33.13 -9.80
CA GLY A 93 24.89 -33.28 -10.93
C GLY A 93 26.08 -34.10 -10.48
#